data_AF-A0A933L086-F1
#
_entry.id   AF-A0A933L086-F1
#
_cell.length_a   1.000
_cell.length_b   1.000
_cell.length_c   1.000
_cell.angle_alpha   90.00
_cell.angle_beta   90.00
_cell.angle_gamma   90.00
#
_symmetry.space_group_name_H-M   'P 1'
#
loop_
_entity.id
_entity.type
_entity.pdbx_description
1 polymer ?
#
loop_
_entity_poly.entity_id
_entity_poly.type
_entity_poly.pdbx_seq_one_letter_code
_entity_poly.pdbx_strand_id
1 'polypeptide(L)' 'MSQAFVRESAANALVRSTRESASNTAEVYRAIEPDYDFEVRAGRGGYMIARLKKDGSFDSWVEE' A
#
# COMPACT_ATOMS: atom_id res chain seq x y z
N MET A 1 16.98 2.83 11.78
CA MET A 1 15.70 2.12 11.47
C MET A 1 16.02 1.07 10.42
N SER A 2 16.01 -0.20 10.81
CA SER A 2 16.51 -1.33 10.01
C SER A 2 15.72 -1.53 8.72
N GLN A 3 16.39 -1.51 7.57
CA GLN A 3 15.81 -1.78 6.25
C GLN A 3 15.25 -3.21 6.08
N ALA A 4 15.50 -4.10 7.05
CA ALA A 4 15.03 -5.49 7.03
C ALA A 4 13.50 -5.60 7.20
N PHE A 5 12.90 -4.85 8.14
CA PHE A 5 11.45 -4.93 8.41
C PHE A 5 10.58 -4.47 7.24
N VAL A 6 11.06 -3.48 6.46
CA VAL A 6 10.37 -3.01 5.25
C VAL A 6 10.43 -4.05 4.13
N ARG A 7 11.46 -4.91 4.09
CA ARG A 7 11.61 -5.94 3.06
C ARG A 7 10.74 -7.17 3.31
N GLU A 8 10.57 -7.57 4.57
CA GLU A 8 9.72 -8.71 4.95
C GLU A 8 8.23 -8.35 4.82
N SER A 9 7.81 -7.18 5.30
CA SER A 9 6.41 -6.72 5.18
C SER A 9 5.98 -6.46 3.72
N ALA A 10 6.93 -6.20 2.82
CA ALA A 10 6.63 -6.06 1.40
C ALA A 10 6.48 -7.41 0.68
N ALA A 11 6.86 -8.55 1.28
CA ALA A 11 6.89 -9.86 0.61
C ALA A 11 5.53 -10.24 -0.01
N ASN A 12 4.43 -10.03 0.73
CA ASN A 12 3.06 -10.34 0.30
C ASN A 12 2.29 -9.11 -0.19
N ALA A 13 2.96 -7.97 -0.36
CA ALA A 13 2.29 -6.76 -0.78
C ALA A 13 1.69 -6.92 -2.17
N LEU A 14 0.45 -6.46 -2.32
CA LEU A 14 -0.28 -6.44 -3.56
C LEU A 14 0.44 -5.55 -4.58
N VAL A 15 0.91 -6.15 -5.68
CA VAL A 15 1.55 -5.43 -6.79
C VAL A 15 0.60 -5.42 -7.99
N ARG A 16 0.25 -4.22 -8.46
CA ARG A 16 -0.50 -4.01 -9.70
C ARG A 16 0.42 -3.56 -10.82
N SER A 17 0.14 -4.02 -12.04
CA SER A 17 0.94 -3.68 -13.22
C SER A 17 0.76 -2.23 -13.67
N THR A 18 -0.36 -1.58 -13.34
CA THR A 18 -0.68 -0.20 -13.73
C THR A 18 -1.09 0.66 -12.53
N ARG A 19 -0.80 1.95 -12.62
CA ARG A 19 -1.14 2.93 -11.58
C ARG A 19 -2.65 3.07 -11.38
N GLU A 20 -3.41 3.05 -12.48
CA GLU A 20 -4.88 3.12 -12.43
C GLU A 20 -5.48 1.93 -11.68
N SER A 21 -5.00 0.72 -11.94
CA SER A 21 -5.48 -0.48 -11.23
C SER A 21 -5.15 -0.41 -9.73
N ALA A 22 -3.95 0.05 -9.37
CA ALA A 22 -3.59 0.28 -7.97
C ALA A 22 -4.45 1.38 -7.32
N SER A 23 -4.76 2.45 -8.06
CA SER A 23 -5.57 3.57 -7.55
C SER A 23 -7.01 3.15 -7.30
N ASN A 24 -7.63 2.46 -8.25
CA ASN A 24 -8.98 1.91 -8.08
C ASN A 24 -9.04 0.94 -6.88
N THR A 25 -8.03 0.08 -6.73
CA THR A 25 -7.92 -0.80 -5.55
C THR A 25 -7.82 0.03 -4.26
N ALA A 26 -6.97 1.05 -4.22
CA ALA A 26 -6.83 1.93 -3.06
C ALA A 26 -8.14 2.66 -2.70
N GLU A 27 -8.95 3.03 -3.69
CA GLU A 27 -10.28 3.63 -3.47
C GLU A 27 -11.27 2.64 -2.82
N VAL A 28 -11.24 1.37 -3.24
CA VAL A 28 -12.04 0.30 -2.61
C VAL A 28 -11.64 0.14 -1.15
N TYR A 29 -10.35 0.05 -0.84
CA TYR A 29 -9.88 -0.07 0.55
C TYR A 29 -10.22 1.18 1.37
N ARG A 30 -10.13 2.38 0.80
CA ARG A 30 -10.57 3.62 1.47
C ARG A 30 -12.05 3.59 1.84
N ALA A 31 -12.89 2.96 1.03
CA ALA A 31 -14.32 2.83 1.32
C ALA A 31 -14.60 1.82 2.45
N ILE A 32 -13.78 0.77 2.57
CA ILE A 32 -13.94 -0.30 3.58
C ILE A 32 -13.29 0.10 4.92
N GLU A 33 -12.15 0.77 4.85
CA GLU A 33 -11.30 1.15 5.99
C GLU A 33 -11.17 2.70 6.06
N PRO A 34 -12.23 3.44 6.46
CA PRO A 34 -12.23 4.89 6.45
C PRO A 34 -11.25 5.51 7.48
N ASP A 35 -10.85 4.74 8.50
CA ASP A 35 -9.84 5.13 9.49
C ASP A 35 -8.41 5.17 8.94
N TYR A 36 -8.19 4.63 7.76
CA TYR A 36 -6.88 4.66 7.12
C TYR A 36 -6.90 5.52 5.85
N ASP A 37 -5.71 5.95 5.47
CA ASP A 37 -5.43 6.58 4.20
C ASP A 37 -4.63 5.61 3.34
N PHE A 38 -4.77 5.72 2.02
CA PHE A 38 -4.15 4.81 1.08
C PHE A 38 -3.39 5.59 0.02
N GLU A 39 -2.15 5.19 -0.23
CA GLU A 39 -1.26 5.84 -1.17
C GLU A 39 -0.65 4.82 -2.14
N VAL A 40 -0.75 5.10 -3.44
CA VAL A 40 -0.15 4.28 -4.48
C VAL A 40 1.31 4.70 -4.68
N ARG A 41 2.22 3.73 -4.52
CA ARG A 41 3.67 3.91 -4.67
C ARG A 41 4.22 2.97 -5.74
N ALA A 42 5.12 3.47 -6.58
CA ALA A 42 5.84 2.62 -7.53
C ALA A 42 6.84 1.73 -6.76
N GLY A 43 6.83 0.42 -7.03
CA GLY A 43 7.67 -0.54 -6.31
C GLY A 43 7.65 -1.93 -6.97
N ARG A 44 8.74 -2.69 -6.84
CA ARG A 44 8.86 -4.08 -7.34
C ARG A 44 8.47 -4.28 -8.82
N GLY A 45 8.72 -3.30 -9.67
CA GLY A 45 8.37 -3.37 -11.11
C GLY A 45 6.90 -3.10 -11.44
N GLY A 46 6.12 -2.65 -10.45
CA GLY A 46 4.73 -2.22 -10.63
C GLY A 46 4.35 -1.14 -9.63
N TYR A 47 3.09 -1.18 -9.18
CA TYR A 47 2.50 -0.25 -8.24
C TYR A 47 1.97 -0.99 -7.02
N MET A 48 2.45 -0.59 -5.86
CA MET A 48 2.06 -1.11 -4.55
C MET A 48 1.17 -0.08 -3.85
N ILE A 49 0.35 -0.55 -2.92
CA ILE A 49 -0.57 0.31 -2.17
C ILE A 49 -0.13 0.33 -0.71
N ALA A 50 0.28 1.49 -0.22
CA ALA A 50 0.63 1.70 1.17
C ALA A 50 -0.62 2.11 1.95
N ARG A 51 -0.89 1.42 3.05
CA ARG A 51 -1.84 1.84 4.08
C ARG A 51 -1.13 2.80 5.04
N LEU A 52 -1.74 3.95 5.26
CA LEU A 52 -1.28 5.03 6.10
C LEU A 52 -2.31 5.25 7.22
N LYS A 53 -1.82 5.62 8.40
CA LYS A 53 -2.68 6.09 9.50
C LYS A 53 -3.16 7.51 9.20
N LYS A 54 -4.18 7.99 9.92
CA LYS A 54 -4.67 9.38 9.81
C LYS A 54 -3.63 10.46 10.07
N ASP A 55 -2.56 10.15 10.81
CA ASP A 55 -1.45 11.09 11.00
C ASP A 55 -0.48 11.15 9.79
N GLY A 56 -0.71 10.32 8.76
CA GLY A 56 0.13 10.20 7.58
C GLY A 56 1.28 9.19 7.75
N SER A 57 1.45 8.61 8.93
CA SER A 57 2.45 7.57 9.16
C SER A 57 2.13 6.29 8.39
N PHE A 58 3.17 5.68 7.81
CA PHE A 58 3.06 4.38 7.18
C PHE A 58 2.67 3.31 8.22
N ASP A 59 1.59 2.58 7.93
CA ASP A 59 1.14 1.46 8.74
C ASP A 59 1.68 0.14 8.16
N SER A 60 1.23 -0.21 6.96
CA SER A 60 1.59 -1.47 6.28
C SER A 60 1.37 -1.35 4.77
N TRP A 61 1.82 -2.36 4.03
CA TRP A 61 1.39 -2.53 2.64
C TRP A 61 0.04 -3.25 2.62
N VAL A 62 -0.81 -2.93 1.63
CA VAL A 62 -2.00 -3.74 1.33
C VAL A 62 -1.51 -5.08 0.78
N GLU A 63 -1.98 -6.16 1.39
CA GLU A 63 -1.67 -7.55 1.01
C GLU A 63 -2.90 -8.16 0.28
N GLU A 64 -2.68 -9.18 -0.55
CA GLU A 64 -3.76 -9.95 -1.22
C GLU A 64 -4.39 -10.99 -0.30
#